data_AF-A0A4R4IB34-F1
#
_entry.id   AF-A0A4R4IB34-F1
#
_cell.length_a   1.000
_cell.length_b   1.000
_cell.length_c   1.000
_cell.angle_alpha   90.00
_cell.angle_beta   90.00
_cell.angle_gamma   90.00
#
_symmetry.space_group_name_H-M   'P 1'
#
loop_
_entity.id
_entity.type
_entity.pdbx_description
1 polymer ?
#
loop_
_entity_poly.entity_id
_entity_poly.type
_entity_poly.pdbx_seq_one_letter_code
_entity_poly.pdbx_strand_id
1 'polypeptide(L)'
;MEWINELENEAWNTVIDELVWHLRHGRVPTIITRRFAPARGIEFRFGDAPAVFAPIDDASLEDHWDEASRIIGRFPQLNATRLRSDRSSIAAVMRAPGFA
;
A
#
# COMPACT_ATOMS: atom_id res chain seq x y z
N MET A 1 -21.62 -6.09 -5.16
CA MET A 1 -20.18 -5.79 -5.34
C MET A 1 -19.97 -4.57 -6.24
N GLU A 2 -20.95 -3.66 -6.38
CA GLU A 2 -20.86 -2.52 -7.32
C GLU A 2 -19.73 -1.54 -6.98
N TRP A 3 -19.54 -1.25 -5.69
CA TRP A 3 -18.48 -0.33 -5.24
C TRP A 3 -17.04 -0.79 -5.55
N ILE A 4 -16.79 -2.11 -5.67
CA ILE A 4 -15.47 -2.64 -6.04
C ILE A 4 -15.21 -2.39 -7.53
N ASN A 5 -16.24 -2.49 -8.36
CA ASN A 5 -16.13 -2.18 -9.79
C ASN A 5 -15.97 -0.68 -10.02
N GLU A 6 -16.59 0.17 -9.19
CA GLU A 6 -16.34 1.62 -9.22
C GLU A 6 -14.89 1.95 -8.85
N LEU A 7 -14.36 1.30 -7.81
CA LEU A 7 -12.96 1.41 -7.40
C LEU A 7 -11.99 0.99 -8.52
N GLU A 8 -12.28 -0.10 -9.22
CA GLU A 8 -11.52 -0.59 -10.38
C GLU A 8 -11.57 0.39 -11.56
N ASN A 9 -12.74 0.98 -11.84
CA ASN A 9 -12.89 1.94 -12.95
C ASN A 9 -12.23 3.30 -12.68
N GLU A 10 -12.14 3.71 -11.41
CA GLU A 10 -11.53 5.00 -11.03
C GLU A 10 -10.00 5.01 -11.14
N ALA A 11 -9.34 3.86 -11.12
CA ALA A 11 -7.91 3.80 -10.96
C ALA A 11 -7.23 2.89 -11.99
N TRP A 12 -6.45 3.47 -12.90
CA TRP A 12 -5.51 2.73 -13.74
C TRP A 12 -4.17 2.59 -13.00
N ASN A 13 -4.23 2.01 -11.80
CA ASN A 13 -3.17 2.08 -10.81
C ASN A 13 -2.92 0.72 -10.18
N THR A 14 -1.67 0.25 -10.20
CA THR A 14 -1.27 -1.03 -9.64
C THR A 14 -1.66 -1.22 -8.18
N VAL A 15 -1.68 -0.14 -7.39
CA VAL A 15 -2.08 -0.19 -5.96
C VAL A 15 -3.57 -0.52 -5.83
N ILE A 16 -4.40 0.09 -6.67
CA ILE A 16 -5.85 -0.12 -6.63
C ILE A 16 -6.22 -1.44 -7.29
N ASP A 17 -5.53 -1.85 -8.35
CA ASP A 17 -5.70 -3.17 -8.98
C ASP A 17 -5.47 -4.30 -7.98
N GLU A 18 -4.35 -4.26 -7.25
CA GLU A 18 -4.07 -5.25 -6.19
C GLU A 18 -5.07 -5.17 -5.02
N LEU A 19 -5.50 -3.95 -4.65
CA LEU A 19 -6.54 -3.79 -3.64
C LEU A 19 -7.86 -4.43 -4.08
N VAL A 20 -8.29 -4.18 -5.32
CA VAL A 20 -9.51 -4.77 -5.92
C VAL A 20 -9.40 -6.27 -5.96
N TRP A 21 -8.24 -6.81 -6.36
CA TRP A 21 -7.98 -8.25 -6.35
C TRP A 21 -8.18 -8.84 -4.95
N HIS A 22 -7.59 -8.23 -3.91
CA HIS A 22 -7.79 -8.67 -2.54
C HIS A 22 -9.26 -8.62 -2.10
N LEU A 23 -9.96 -7.52 -2.41
CA LEU A 23 -11.38 -7.34 -2.06
C LEU A 23 -12.28 -8.38 -2.73
N ARG A 24 -12.02 -8.72 -4.00
CA ARG A 24 -12.76 -9.77 -4.74
C ARG A 24 -12.56 -11.16 -4.12
N HIS A 25 -11.40 -11.39 -3.50
CA HIS A 25 -11.10 -12.61 -2.76
C HIS A 25 -11.60 -12.58 -1.30
N GLY A 26 -12.38 -11.57 -0.91
CA GLY A 26 -12.93 -11.42 0.44
C GLY A 26 -11.91 -10.97 1.48
N ARG A 27 -10.75 -10.44 1.05
CA ARG A 27 -9.69 -9.94 1.92
C ARG A 27 -9.72 -8.42 1.96
N VAL A 28 -10.04 -7.85 3.11
CA VAL A 28 -10.01 -6.40 3.32
C VAL A 28 -8.72 -6.04 4.06
N PRO A 29 -7.81 -5.27 3.46
CA PRO A 29 -6.62 -4.83 4.17
C PRO A 29 -6.99 -3.87 5.29
N THR A 30 -6.40 -4.06 6.45
CA THR A 30 -6.57 -3.17 7.62
C THR A 30 -5.56 -2.03 7.60
N ILE A 31 -4.38 -2.28 7.03
CA ILE A 31 -3.30 -1.30 6.89
C ILE A 31 -2.67 -1.47 5.52
N ILE A 32 -2.56 -0.37 4.78
CA ILE A 32 -1.79 -0.30 3.54
C ILE A 32 -0.59 0.59 3.82
N THR A 33 0.62 0.05 3.67
CA THR A 33 1.86 0.74 3.98
C THR A 33 2.71 0.89 2.74
N ARG A 34 2.97 2.13 2.32
CA ARG A 34 4.03 2.40 1.34
C ARG A 34 5.39 2.22 1.97
N ARG A 35 6.23 1.35 1.39
CA ARG A 35 7.60 1.08 1.84
C ARG A 35 8.60 1.51 0.76
N PHE A 36 9.74 2.03 1.21
CA PHE A 36 10.84 2.45 0.33
C PHE A 36 12.11 1.58 0.45
N ALA A 37 12.23 0.76 1.49
CA ALA A 37 13.38 -0.10 1.74
C ALA A 37 12.96 -1.42 2.42
N PRO A 38 13.62 -2.56 2.12
CA PRO A 38 14.70 -2.75 1.14
C PRO A 38 14.23 -2.77 -0.33
N ALA A 39 12.93 -2.95 -0.56
CA ALA A 39 12.30 -2.85 -1.87
C ALA A 39 11.19 -1.79 -1.84
N ARG A 40 11.04 -1.05 -2.94
CA ARG A 40 10.02 -0.02 -3.10
C ARG A 40 8.71 -0.66 -3.55
N GLY A 41 7.60 -0.29 -2.90
CA GLY A 41 6.31 -0.89 -3.16
C GLY A 41 5.31 -0.66 -2.05
N ILE A 42 4.20 -1.38 -2.13
CA ILE A 42 3.08 -1.28 -1.20
C ILE A 42 2.90 -2.60 -0.46
N GLU A 43 2.81 -2.53 0.86
CA GLU A 43 2.48 -3.65 1.72
C GLU A 43 1.02 -3.56 2.18
N PHE A 44 0.25 -4.59 1.87
CA PHE A 44 -1.12 -4.80 2.34
C PHE A 44 -1.09 -5.73 3.56
N ARG A 45 -1.56 -5.25 4.71
CA ARG A 45 -1.73 -6.07 5.92
C ARG A 45 -3.19 -6.38 6.12
N PHE A 46 -3.46 -7.63 6.48
CA PHE A 46 -4.80 -8.13 6.76
C PHE A 46 -4.89 -8.55 8.22
N GLY A 47 -6.10 -8.53 8.80
CA GLY A 47 -6.31 -9.02 10.16
C GLY A 47 -6.26 -10.55 10.26
N ASP A 48 -6.62 -11.24 9.18
CA ASP A 48 -6.83 -12.70 9.14
C ASP A 48 -5.89 -13.43 8.17
N ALA A 49 -5.01 -12.69 7.47
CA ALA A 49 -4.14 -13.23 6.43
C ALA A 49 -2.72 -12.63 6.50
N PRO A 50 -1.70 -13.35 5.97
CA PRO A 50 -0.35 -12.82 5.89
C PRO A 50 -0.31 -11.54 5.04
N ALA A 51 0.60 -10.64 5.40
CA ALA A 51 0.83 -9.42 4.63
C ALA A 51 1.32 -9.74 3.22
N VAL A 52 0.82 -8.99 2.24
CA VAL A 52 1.20 -9.12 0.83
C VAL A 52 1.96 -7.87 0.42
N PHE A 53 3.10 -8.04 -0.25
CA PHE A 53 3.91 -6.94 -0.75
C PHE A 53 3.84 -6.89 -2.28
N ALA A 54 3.32 -5.80 -2.81
CA ALA A 54 3.28 -5.49 -4.22
C ALA A 54 4.48 -4.58 -4.57
N PRO A 55 5.51 -5.07 -5.29
CA PRO A 55 6.60 -4.23 -5.75
C PRO A 55 6.09 -3.26 -6.82
N ILE A 56 6.47 -1.98 -6.70
CA ILE A 56 6.12 -0.94 -7.67
C ILE A 56 7.40 -0.21 -8.04
N ASP A 57 7.57 0.04 -9.34
CA ASP A 57 8.73 0.74 -9.87
C ASP A 57 8.86 2.14 -9.27
N ASP A 58 10.09 2.58 -9.04
CA ASP A 58 10.36 3.74 -8.21
C ASP A 58 9.76 5.03 -8.77
N ALA A 59 9.84 5.20 -10.09
CA ALA A 59 9.41 6.43 -10.74
C ALA A 59 7.89 6.67 -10.63
N SER A 60 7.11 5.59 -10.44
CA SER A 60 5.65 5.65 -10.42
C SER A 60 5.06 5.43 -9.02
N LEU A 61 5.84 4.99 -8.03
CA LEU A 61 5.34 4.70 -6.68
C LEU A 61 4.70 5.91 -5.99
N GLU A 62 5.30 7.09 -6.12
CA GLU A 62 4.76 8.29 -5.46
C GLU A 62 3.45 8.77 -6.10
N ASP A 63 3.40 8.79 -7.42
CA ASP A 63 2.21 9.14 -8.20
C ASP A 63 1.08 8.14 -7.92
N HIS A 64 1.40 6.83 -8.00
CA HIS A 64 0.44 5.78 -7.70
C HIS A 64 -0.06 5.84 -6.26
N TRP A 65 0.80 6.18 -5.30
CA TRP A 65 0.40 6.30 -3.90
C TRP A 65 -0.49 7.51 -3.62
N ASP A 66 -0.18 8.68 -4.17
CA ASP A 66 -1.01 9.88 -4.01
C ASP A 66 -2.40 9.66 -4.62
N GLU A 67 -2.45 9.12 -5.84
CA GLU A 67 -3.70 8.80 -6.51
C GLU A 67 -4.50 7.74 -5.72
N ALA A 68 -3.87 6.64 -5.33
CA ALA A 68 -4.53 5.60 -4.55
C ALA A 68 -5.05 6.13 -3.21
N SER A 69 -4.30 7.01 -2.54
CA SER A 69 -4.74 7.62 -1.28
C SER A 69 -5.99 8.49 -1.45
N ARG A 70 -6.06 9.26 -2.55
CA ARG A 70 -7.24 10.08 -2.88
C ARG A 70 -8.45 9.24 -3.26
N ILE A 71 -8.24 8.15 -3.98
CA ILE A 71 -9.30 7.22 -4.37
C ILE A 71 -9.82 6.51 -3.11
N ILE A 72 -8.95 5.85 -2.34
CA ILE A 72 -9.31 5.13 -1.11
C ILE A 72 -10.06 6.04 -0.13
N GLY A 73 -9.63 7.29 0.04
CA GLY A 73 -10.29 8.26 0.91
C GLY A 73 -11.73 8.63 0.49
N ARG A 74 -12.11 8.41 -0.77
CA ARG A 74 -13.47 8.64 -1.27
C ARG A 74 -14.42 7.47 -1.01
N PHE A 75 -13.91 6.26 -0.77
CA PHE A 75 -14.72 5.07 -0.53
C PHE A 75 -14.97 4.86 0.97
N PRO A 76 -16.21 5.05 1.47
CA PRO A 76 -16.51 4.87 2.90
C PRO A 76 -16.30 3.43 3.38
N GLN A 77 -16.39 2.44 2.49
CA GLN A 77 -16.13 1.03 2.77
C GLN A 77 -14.69 0.78 3.19
N LEU A 78 -13.75 1.62 2.73
CA LEU A 78 -12.33 1.55 3.05
C LEU A 78 -11.94 2.44 4.23
N ASN A 79 -12.88 3.09 4.91
CA ASN A 79 -12.60 3.97 6.06
C ASN A 79 -11.92 3.23 7.23
N ALA A 80 -12.11 1.91 7.34
CA ALA A 80 -11.39 1.08 8.31
C ALA A 80 -9.92 0.84 7.92
N THR A 81 -9.56 1.05 6.66
CA THR A 81 -8.22 0.85 6.11
C THR A 81 -7.34 2.04 6.45
N ARG A 82 -6.25 1.81 7.17
CA ARG A 82 -5.28 2.86 7.51
C ARG A 82 -4.17 2.92 6.47
N LEU A 83 -4.03 4.08 5.84
CA LEU A 83 -2.90 4.39 4.96
C LEU A 83 -1.69 4.82 5.80
N ARG A 84 -0.55 4.17 5.59
CA ARG A 84 0.73 4.51 6.24
C ARG A 84 1.80 4.72 5.18
N SER A 85 2.68 5.69 5.44
CA SER A 85 3.94 5.82 4.72
C SER A 85 5.06 5.46 5.67
N ASP A 86 5.71 4.33 5.42
CA ASP A 86 6.94 3.98 6.11
C ASP A 86 8.10 4.64 5.36
N ARG A 87 8.36 5.90 5.70
CA ARG A 87 9.67 6.52 5.48
C ARG A 87 10.62 6.05 6.57
N SER A 88 10.70 4.75 6.88
CA SER A 88 11.79 4.28 7.73
C SER A 88 13.07 4.64 7.01
N SER A 89 13.64 5.74 7.49
CA SER A 89 14.74 6.43 6.89
C SER A 89 15.86 5.44 6.67
N ILE A 90 16.58 5.66 5.58
CA ILE A 90 18.03 5.61 5.43
C ILE A 90 18.88 6.02 6.67
N ALA A 91 18.35 6.02 7.90
CA ALA A 91 19.01 6.30 9.16
C ALA A 91 19.51 5.03 9.90
N ALA A 92 19.43 3.84 9.28
CA ALA A 92 19.92 2.59 9.90
C ALA A 92 21.22 2.03 9.28
N VAL A 93 21.92 2.79 8.42
CA VAL A 93 23.25 2.40 7.87
C VAL A 93 24.38 3.39 8.25
N MET A 94 24.15 4.32 9.19
CA MET A 94 25.23 5.20 9.70
C MET A 94 25.37 5.23 11.23
N ARG A 95 24.94 4.17 11.92
CA ARG A 95 25.45 3.90 13.27
C ARG A 95 25.95 2.46 13.32
N ALA A 96 27.16 2.26 12.81
CA ALA A 96 28.06 1.28 13.38
C ALA A 96 28.64 1.91 14.67
N PRO A 97 28.32 1.41 15.87
CA PRO A 97 29.14 1.70 17.04
C PRO A 97 30.18 0.57 17.20
N GLY A 98 31.46 0.97 17.23
CA GLY A 98 32.54 0.15 17.80
C GLY A 98 33.15 -0.87 16.87
N PHE A 99 34.38 -1.32 17.06
CA PHE A 99 35.39 -1.06 18.08
C PHE A 99 36.63 -1.83 17.59
N ALA A 100 37.78 -1.17 17.43
CA ALA A 100 39.15 -1.71 17.57
C ALA A 100 40.16 -0.59 17.29
#